data_AF-A0A967T1M7-F1
#
_entry.id   AF-A0A967T1M7-F1
#
_cell.length_a   1.000
_cell.length_b   1.000
_cell.length_c   1.000
_cell.angle_alpha   90.00
_cell.angle_beta   90.00
_cell.angle_gamma   90.00
#
_symmetry.space_group_name_H-M   'P 1'
#
loop_
_entity.id
_entity.type
_entity.pdbx_description
1 polymer ?
#
loop_
_entity_poly.entity_id
_entity_poly.type
_entity_poly.pdbx_seq_one_letter_code
_entity_poly.pdbx_strand_id
1 'polypeptide(L)'
;MAEIKKYQLENLDCANCAAKIEDGVQKMPGVRFARVNFATSSIHLDTDNLSAVEDKIRQLEPGVQIRTTEKTQTMLDSSTKKELTLIGISVGLFIIGLLLNVQVAGWQNSIGMFLIFGIAYLLSGHRVLFRALKNLRQRNWFD
;
A
#
# COMPACT_ATOMS: atom_id res chain seq x y z
N MET A 1 -0.33 25.50 -9.74
CA MET A 1 0.03 24.40 -8.82
C MET A 1 0.12 23.15 -9.67
N ALA A 2 1.30 22.52 -9.71
CA ALA A 2 1.52 21.27 -10.43
C ALA A 2 0.80 20.13 -9.70
N GLU A 3 -0.08 19.39 -10.37
CA GLU A 3 -0.83 18.27 -9.78
C GLU A 3 -0.37 16.97 -10.44
N ILE A 4 0.41 16.16 -9.72
CA ILE A 4 0.80 14.83 -10.18
C ILE A 4 -0.41 13.90 -10.05
N LYS A 5 -0.90 13.40 -11.18
CA LYS A 5 -2.03 12.47 -11.27
C LYS A 5 -1.55 11.06 -11.58
N LYS A 6 -2.23 10.06 -11.02
CA LYS A 6 -1.98 8.64 -11.26
C LYS A 6 -2.95 8.09 -12.29
N TYR A 7 -2.42 7.40 -13.30
CA TYR A 7 -3.17 6.70 -14.33
C TYR A 7 -2.77 5.23 -14.36
N GLN A 8 -3.70 4.36 -14.78
CA GLN A 8 -3.42 2.94 -14.95
C GLN A 8 -3.05 2.67 -16.41
N LEU A 9 -2.05 1.81 -16.64
CA LEU A 9 -1.65 1.34 -17.95
C LEU A 9 -2.14 -0.11 -18.11
N GLU A 10 -2.95 -0.36 -19.13
CA GLU A 10 -3.39 -1.71 -19.48
C GLU A 10 -2.43 -2.33 -20.50
N ASN A 11 -2.27 -3.66 -20.44
CA ASN A 11 -1.39 -4.46 -21.32
C ASN A 11 0.11 -4.09 -21.24
N LEU A 12 0.56 -3.57 -20.09
CA LEU A 12 1.97 -3.31 -19.85
C LEU A 12 2.63 -4.54 -19.19
N ASP A 13 3.08 -5.49 -20.01
CA ASP A 13 3.68 -6.77 -19.56
C ASP A 13 5.20 -6.85 -19.73
N CYS A 14 5.83 -5.80 -20.24
CA CYS A 14 7.27 -5.74 -20.49
C CYS A 14 7.93 -4.57 -19.74
N ALA A 15 8.90 -4.89 -18.88
CA ALA A 15 9.65 -3.88 -18.11
C ALA A 15 10.42 -2.90 -19.02
N ASN A 16 10.92 -3.38 -20.17
CA ASN A 16 11.61 -2.53 -21.14
C ASN A 16 10.63 -1.57 -21.84
N CYS A 17 9.40 -2.02 -22.12
CA CYS A 17 8.34 -1.14 -22.65
C CYS A 17 7.96 -0.06 -21.63
N ALA A 18 7.93 -0.40 -20.33
CA ALA A 18 7.68 0.57 -19.27
C ALA A 18 8.74 1.68 -19.23
N ALA A 19 10.03 1.32 -19.33
CA ALA A 19 11.13 2.29 -19.38
C ALA A 19 11.06 3.17 -20.64
N LYS A 20 10.79 2.56 -21.81
CA LYS A 20 10.62 3.29 -23.07
C LYS A 20 9.47 4.30 -23.01
N ILE A 21 8.36 3.93 -22.38
CA ILE A 21 7.22 4.83 -22.15
C ILE A 21 7.61 5.97 -21.20
N GLU A 22 8.25 5.66 -20.06
CA GLU A 22 8.70 6.66 -19.10
C GLU A 22 9.60 7.71 -19.76
N ASP A 23 10.67 7.27 -20.41
CA ASP A 23 11.63 8.14 -21.11
C ASP A 23 10.99 8.95 -22.24
N GLY A 24 10.08 8.31 -22.99
CA GLY A 24 9.41 8.93 -24.13
C GLY A 24 8.42 10.02 -23.72
N VAL A 25 7.69 9.80 -22.62
CA VAL A 25 6.73 10.75 -22.08
C VAL A 25 7.44 11.88 -21.33
N GLN A 26 8.50 11.59 -20.57
CA GLN A 26 9.27 12.61 -19.84
C GLN A 26 9.91 13.65 -20.76
N LYS A 27 10.25 13.27 -22.01
CA LYS A 27 10.84 14.18 -23.02
C LYS A 27 9.80 15.04 -23.75
N MET A 28 8.51 14.86 -23.47
CA MET A 28 7.47 15.62 -24.15
C MET A 28 7.37 17.08 -23.66
N PRO A 29 7.12 18.03 -24.57
CA PRO A 29 6.83 19.40 -24.17
C PRO A 29 5.52 19.45 -23.38
N GLY A 30 5.53 20.14 -22.23
CA GLY A 30 4.37 20.24 -21.34
C GLY A 30 4.27 19.15 -20.27
N VAL A 31 5.16 18.14 -20.29
CA VAL A 31 5.31 17.17 -19.20
C VAL A 31 6.41 17.66 -18.26
N ARG A 32 6.03 17.96 -17.01
CA ARG A 32 6.97 18.39 -15.95
C ARG A 32 7.53 17.21 -15.17
N PHE A 33 6.73 16.14 -15.04
CA PHE A 33 7.10 14.92 -14.34
C PHE A 33 6.41 13.72 -14.96
N ALA A 34 7.14 12.62 -15.14
CA ALA A 34 6.61 11.33 -15.54
C ALA A 34 7.37 10.20 -14.84
N ARG A 35 6.65 9.24 -14.26
CA ARG A 35 7.23 8.00 -13.73
C ARG A 35 6.29 6.83 -13.91
N VAL A 36 6.76 5.73 -14.48
CA VAL A 36 6.04 4.48 -14.64
C VAL A 36 6.45 3.51 -13.53
N ASN A 37 5.46 2.88 -12.89
CA ASN A 37 5.65 1.74 -12.02
C ASN A 37 5.17 0.48 -12.74
N PHE A 38 6.12 -0.30 -13.24
CA PHE A 38 5.85 -1.56 -13.93
C PHE A 38 5.15 -2.58 -13.02
N ALA A 39 5.56 -2.69 -11.75
CA ALA A 39 4.98 -3.66 -10.80
C ALA A 39 3.50 -3.41 -10.50
N THR A 40 3.02 -2.17 -10.65
CA THR A 40 1.61 -1.81 -10.44
C THR A 40 0.88 -1.40 -11.72
N SER A 41 1.53 -1.53 -12.89
CA SER A 41 1.05 -1.09 -14.20
C SER A 41 0.42 0.31 -14.15
N SER A 42 1.13 1.29 -13.59
CA SER A 42 0.62 2.65 -13.40
C SER A 42 1.63 3.72 -13.73
N ILE A 43 1.19 4.90 -14.15
CA ILE A 43 2.04 6.06 -14.46
C ILE A 43 1.61 7.28 -13.65
N HIS A 44 2.58 7.98 -13.06
CA HIS A 44 2.41 9.26 -12.40
C HIS A 44 2.84 10.38 -13.34
N LEU A 45 1.95 11.32 -13.63
CA LEU A 45 2.13 12.35 -14.62
C LEU A 45 1.79 13.72 -14.07
N ASP A 46 2.64 14.70 -14.36
CA ASP A 46 2.34 16.12 -14.24
C ASP A 46 2.41 16.72 -15.65
N THR A 47 1.24 16.91 -16.26
CA THR A 47 1.08 17.43 -17.62
C THR A 47 -0.16 18.30 -17.71
N ASP A 48 -0.08 19.33 -18.52
CA ASP A 48 -1.23 20.18 -18.85
C ASP A 48 -2.05 19.59 -20.03
N ASN A 49 -1.51 18.59 -20.73
CA ASN A 49 -2.15 17.94 -21.88
C ASN A 49 -2.03 16.41 -21.81
N LEU A 50 -3.05 15.76 -21.26
CA LEU A 50 -3.12 14.30 -21.15
C LEU A 50 -3.29 13.61 -22.52
N SER A 51 -4.07 14.20 -23.43
CA SER A 51 -4.35 13.63 -24.75
C SER A 51 -3.07 13.44 -25.57
N ALA A 52 -2.16 14.42 -25.54
CA ALA A 52 -0.88 14.30 -26.22
C ALA A 52 -0.03 13.15 -25.66
N VAL A 53 -0.07 12.94 -24.34
CA VAL A 53 0.64 11.84 -23.68
C VAL A 53 0.04 10.49 -24.10
N GLU A 54 -1.28 10.37 -24.15
CA GLU A 54 -1.95 9.16 -24.64
C GLU A 54 -1.53 8.81 -26.08
N ASP A 55 -1.51 9.80 -26.97
CA ASP A 55 -1.06 9.62 -28.35
C ASP A 55 0.41 9.18 -28.41
N LYS A 56 1.27 9.76 -27.56
CA LYS A 56 2.67 9.38 -27.50
C LYS A 56 2.86 7.95 -27.02
N ILE A 57 2.11 7.52 -26.02
CA ILE A 57 2.16 6.14 -25.54
C ILE A 57 1.71 5.17 -26.62
N ARG A 58 0.61 5.47 -27.34
CA ARG A 58 0.15 4.67 -28.49
C ARG A 58 1.19 4.56 -29.60
N GLN A 59 1.96 5.63 -29.85
CA GLN A 59 3.06 5.62 -30.82
C GLN A 59 4.24 4.75 -30.37
N LEU A 60 4.56 4.75 -29.07
CA LEU A 60 5.69 3.98 -28.53
C LEU A 60 5.35 2.50 -28.42
N GLU A 61 4.16 2.19 -27.91
CA GLU A 61 3.67 0.83 -27.63
C GLU A 61 2.15 0.76 -27.94
N PRO A 62 1.76 0.34 -29.15
CA PRO A 62 0.35 0.37 -29.60
C PRO A 62 -0.58 -0.57 -28.82
N GLY A 63 -0.03 -1.55 -28.08
CA GLY A 63 -0.81 -2.43 -27.21
C GLY A 63 -1.20 -1.80 -25.87
N VAL A 64 -0.52 -0.74 -25.44
CA VAL A 64 -0.69 -0.14 -24.11
C VAL A 64 -1.76 0.95 -24.15
N GLN A 65 -2.74 0.85 -23.25
CA GLN A 65 -3.83 1.82 -23.12
C GLN A 65 -3.78 2.52 -21.76
N ILE A 66 -3.98 3.84 -21.73
CA ILE A 66 -4.19 4.57 -20.48
C ILE A 66 -5.65 4.44 -20.08
N ARG A 67 -5.89 3.97 -18.87
CA ARG A 67 -7.18 4.06 -18.20
C ARG A 67 -7.14 5.20 -17.20
N THR A 68 -7.94 6.23 -17.47
CA THR A 68 -8.20 7.31 -16.51
C THR A 68 -9.01 6.75 -15.37
N THR A 69 -8.33 6.38 -14.30
CA THR A 69 -9.01 6.09 -13.04
C THR A 69 -9.18 7.43 -12.34
N GLU A 70 -10.37 8.05 -12.47
CA GLU A 70 -10.76 9.32 -11.82
C GLU A 70 -10.75 9.28 -10.27
N LYS A 71 -10.06 8.33 -9.65
CA LYS A 71 -9.72 8.44 -8.24
C LYS A 71 -8.41 9.20 -8.15
N THR A 72 -8.52 10.53 -8.07
CA THR A 72 -7.56 11.37 -7.33
C THR A 72 -7.50 10.83 -5.90
N GLN A 73 -6.79 9.72 -5.73
CA GLN A 73 -6.17 9.38 -4.47
C GLN A 73 -5.02 10.35 -4.39
N THR A 74 -5.28 11.48 -3.74
CA THR A 74 -4.28 12.16 -2.93
C THR A 74 -3.34 11.09 -2.39
N MET A 75 -2.08 11.16 -2.81
CA MET A 75 -0.93 10.40 -2.30
C MET A 75 -0.64 10.75 -0.82
N LEU A 76 -1.68 11.05 -0.04
CA LEU A 76 -1.73 10.91 1.39
C LEU A 76 -2.86 9.93 1.68
N ASP A 77 -2.45 8.67 1.81
CA ASP A 77 -2.75 7.97 3.04
C ASP A 77 -4.13 7.26 3.15
N SER A 78 -4.26 6.08 2.50
CA SER A 78 -5.29 5.09 2.88
C SER A 78 -4.72 3.80 3.49
N SER A 79 -3.42 3.53 3.29
CA SER A 79 -2.70 2.46 3.96
C SER A 79 -2.22 2.88 5.35
N THR A 80 -1.61 4.07 5.48
CA THR A 80 -1.20 4.62 6.79
C THR A 80 -2.40 5.00 7.65
N LYS A 81 -3.56 5.44 7.15
CA LYS A 81 -4.76 5.71 8.00
C LYS A 81 -5.29 4.44 8.65
N LYS A 82 -5.19 3.29 7.97
CA LYS A 82 -5.60 2.00 8.55
C LYS A 82 -4.56 1.48 9.55
N GLU A 83 -3.27 1.67 9.28
CA GLU A 83 -2.22 1.36 10.27
C GLU A 83 -2.23 2.34 11.45
N LEU A 84 -2.46 3.63 11.23
CA LEU A 84 -2.49 4.67 12.24
C LEU A 84 -3.73 4.58 13.12
N THR A 85 -4.88 4.18 12.57
CA THR A 85 -6.05 3.83 13.40
C THR A 85 -5.81 2.55 14.19
N LEU A 86 -5.14 1.53 13.62
CA LEU A 86 -4.76 0.33 14.36
C LEU A 86 -3.75 0.62 15.48
N ILE A 87 -2.76 1.49 15.23
CA ILE A 87 -1.78 1.98 16.20
C ILE A 87 -2.49 2.82 17.28
N GLY A 88 -3.41 3.70 16.90
CA GLY A 88 -4.19 4.50 17.84
C GLY A 88 -5.07 3.67 18.75
N ILE A 89 -5.73 2.64 18.21
CA ILE A 89 -6.56 1.69 18.99
C ILE A 89 -5.68 0.90 19.96
N SER A 90 -4.50 0.46 19.54
CA SER A 90 -3.58 -0.30 20.41
C SER A 90 -2.95 0.56 21.51
N VAL A 91 -2.57 1.80 21.23
CA VAL A 91 -2.12 2.77 22.26
C VAL A 91 -3.23 3.09 23.24
N GLY A 92 -4.46 3.32 22.75
CA GLY A 92 -5.62 3.56 23.60
C GLY A 92 -5.93 2.40 24.54
N LEU A 93 -5.98 1.17 24.01
CA LEU A 93 -6.15 -0.06 24.81
C LEU A 93 -5.03 -0.25 25.84
N PHE A 94 -3.79 0.06 25.48
CA PHE A 94 -2.65 -0.04 26.40
C PHE A 94 -2.73 0.97 27.54
N ILE A 95 -3.09 2.23 27.25
CA ILE A 95 -3.30 3.27 28.28
C ILE A 95 -4.48 2.92 29.18
N ILE A 96 -5.59 2.41 28.61
CA ILE A 96 -6.74 1.91 29.38
C ILE A 96 -6.33 0.74 30.27
N GLY A 97 -5.52 -0.19 29.76
CA GLY A 97 -4.95 -1.29 30.53
C GLY A 97 -4.08 -0.81 31.69
N LEU A 98 -3.23 0.20 31.48
CA LEU A 98 -2.44 0.83 32.54
C LEU A 98 -3.30 1.53 33.58
N LEU A 99 -4.33 2.28 33.16
CA LEU A 99 -5.27 2.95 34.06
C LEU A 99 -6.09 1.95 34.89
N LEU A 100 -6.56 0.87 34.28
CA LEU A 100 -7.26 -0.20 34.99
C LEU A 100 -6.30 -0.96 35.92
N ASN A 101 -5.04 -1.17 35.53
CA ASN A 101 -4.03 -1.82 36.37
C ASN A 101 -3.66 -0.95 37.60
N VAL A 102 -3.64 0.38 37.46
CA VAL A 102 -3.43 1.31 38.59
C VAL A 102 -4.55 1.22 39.63
N GLN A 103 -5.79 0.90 39.21
CA GLN A 103 -6.92 0.71 40.13
C GLN A 103 -7.01 -0.71 40.71
N VAL A 104 -6.34 -1.70 40.10
CA VAL A 104 -6.42 -3.14 40.47
C VAL A 104 -5.07 -3.60 41.04
N ALA A 105 -4.54 -2.85 42.01
CA ALA A 105 -3.29 -3.15 42.71
C ALA A 105 -3.35 -4.38 43.66
N GLY A 106 -4.31 -5.29 43.50
CA GLY A 106 -4.52 -6.46 44.36
C GLY A 106 -4.28 -7.83 43.68
N TRP A 107 -4.00 -7.88 42.38
CA TRP A 107 -3.99 -9.13 41.59
C TRP A 107 -2.61 -9.49 41.01
N GLN A 108 -1.53 -8.98 41.61
CA GLN A 108 -0.16 -9.04 41.08
C GLN A 108 0.38 -10.48 40.90
N ASN A 109 -0.22 -11.51 41.51
CA ASN A 109 0.42 -12.83 41.63
C ASN A 109 -0.40 -14.03 41.10
N SER A 110 -1.42 -13.82 40.28
CA SER A 110 -2.24 -14.93 39.76
C SER A 110 -2.04 -15.16 38.26
N ILE A 111 -2.08 -16.43 37.87
CA ILE A 111 -1.95 -16.95 36.49
C ILE A 111 -2.84 -16.21 35.46
N GLY A 112 -3.88 -15.53 35.94
CA GLY A 112 -4.74 -14.65 35.17
C GLY A 112 -4.00 -13.53 34.43
N MET A 113 -2.93 -12.96 34.99
CA MET A 113 -2.15 -11.93 34.28
C MET A 113 -1.52 -12.49 33.01
N PHE A 114 -0.90 -13.67 33.08
CA PHE A 114 -0.32 -14.35 31.92
C PHE A 114 -1.39 -14.76 30.89
N LEU A 115 -2.57 -15.19 31.34
CA LEU A 115 -3.67 -15.50 30.42
C LEU A 115 -4.17 -14.27 29.69
N ILE A 116 -4.32 -13.13 30.38
CA ILE A 116 -4.75 -11.87 29.77
C ILE A 116 -3.72 -11.38 28.73
N PHE A 117 -2.42 -11.37 29.09
CA PHE A 117 -1.37 -11.00 28.14
C PHE A 117 -1.23 -11.99 26.98
N GLY A 118 -1.37 -13.29 27.24
CA GLY A 118 -1.34 -14.33 26.21
C GLY A 118 -2.48 -14.17 25.19
N ILE A 119 -3.69 -13.89 25.67
CA ILE A 119 -4.85 -13.61 24.82
C ILE A 119 -4.65 -12.32 24.03
N ALA A 120 -4.14 -11.26 24.67
CA ALA A 120 -3.84 -9.99 24.00
C ALA A 120 -2.78 -10.18 22.89
N TYR A 121 -1.73 -10.96 23.14
CA TYR A 121 -0.69 -11.25 22.16
C TYR A 121 -1.21 -12.09 20.99
N LEU A 122 -2.07 -13.08 21.28
CA LEU A 122 -2.75 -13.85 20.24
C LEU A 122 -3.65 -12.97 19.38
N LEU A 123 -4.42 -12.05 19.97
CA LEU A 123 -5.28 -11.12 19.23
C LEU A 123 -4.48 -10.15 18.35
N SER A 124 -3.41 -9.57 18.89
CA SER A 124 -2.54 -8.64 18.15
C SER A 124 -1.81 -9.34 16.99
N GLY A 125 -1.24 -10.51 17.27
CA GLY A 125 -0.45 -11.29 16.30
C GLY A 125 -1.27 -12.23 15.41
N HIS A 126 -2.59 -12.31 15.58
CA HIS A 126 -3.40 -13.39 14.98
C HIS A 126 -3.25 -13.45 13.47
N ARG A 127 -3.17 -12.30 12.77
CA ARG A 127 -3.01 -12.28 11.31
C ARG A 127 -1.69 -12.86 10.83
N VAL A 128 -0.60 -12.63 11.57
CA VAL A 128 0.73 -13.15 11.23
C VAL A 128 0.80 -14.63 11.56
N LEU A 129 0.31 -15.02 12.74
CA LEU A 129 0.22 -16.42 13.17
C LEU A 129 -0.60 -17.26 12.18
N PHE A 130 -1.79 -16.80 11.78
CA PHE A 130 -2.62 -17.52 10.81
C PHE A 130 -1.99 -17.59 9.42
N ARG A 131 -1.26 -16.56 8.98
CA ARG A 131 -0.53 -16.60 7.70
C ARG A 131 0.63 -17.59 7.75
N ALA A 132 1.41 -17.58 8.83
CA ALA A 132 2.49 -18.54 9.05
C ALA A 132 1.94 -19.97 9.11
N LEU A 133 0.85 -20.20 9.83
CA LEU A 133 0.22 -21.52 9.97
C LEU A 133 -0.39 -22.01 8.65
N LYS A 134 -1.00 -21.11 7.88
CA LYS A 134 -1.53 -21.43 6.54
C LYS A 134 -0.41 -21.79 5.57
N ASN A 135 0.72 -21.07 5.61
CA ASN A 135 1.90 -21.37 4.80
C ASN A 135 2.55 -22.70 5.22
N LEU A 136 2.69 -22.97 6.52
CA LEU A 136 3.16 -24.27 7.03
C LEU A 136 2.23 -25.43 6.66
N ARG A 137 0.92 -25.18 6.61
CA ARG A 137 -0.09 -26.19 6.22
C ARG A 137 -0.05 -26.51 4.73
N GLN A 138 0.42 -25.59 3.88
CA GLN A 138 0.62 -25.82 2.45
C GLN A 138 2.05 -26.32 2.24
N ARG A 139 2.21 -27.65 2.35
CA ARG A 139 3.46 -28.38 2.49
C ARG A 139 4.42 -28.38 1.27
N ASN A 140 4.59 -27.28 0.56
CA ASN A 140 5.68 -27.14 -0.43
C ASN A 140 6.86 -26.43 0.23
N TRP A 141 7.63 -27.16 1.03
CA TRP A 141 8.76 -26.62 1.79
C TRP A 141 10.13 -26.92 1.16
N PHE A 142 10.23 -27.81 0.15
CA PHE A 142 11.46 -28.04 -0.62
C PHE A 142 11.18 -28.63 -2.00
N ASP A 143 11.12 -27.76 -3.02
CA ASP A 143 11.68 -27.95 -4.36
C ASP A 143 12.16 -26.58 -4.85
#